data_AF-A0A6I9VIM9-F1
#
_entry.id   AF-A0A6I9VIM9-F1
#
_cell.length_a   1.000
_cell.length_b   1.000
_cell.length_c   1.000
_cell.angle_alpha   90.00
_cell.angle_beta   90.00
_cell.angle_gamma   90.00
#
_symmetry.space_group_name_H-M   'P 1'
#
loop_
_entity.id
_entity.type
_entity.pdbx_description
1 polymer ?
#
loop_
_entity_poly.entity_id
_entity_poly.type
_entity_poly.pdbx_seq_one_letter_code
_entity_poly.pdbx_strand_id
1 'polypeptide(L)'
;MMYSPSMRLEKMDELLYYYTKIFQDTLHRVQYQGHIPTITEIRSEVCDYRHWGLYLICTLLCFNYAFMDGFDMGEIVESEAARLALFANTKILDELRLLLPRLLYLGYFEE
;
A
#
# COMPACT_ATOMS: atom_id res chain seq x y z
N MET A 1 3.13 1.97 1.52
CA MET A 1 4.07 1.29 0.61
C MET A 1 5.00 2.32 -0.03
N MET A 2 6.26 2.38 0.41
CA MET A 2 7.27 3.29 -0.16
C MET A 2 7.84 2.77 -1.48
N TYR A 3 6.95 2.48 -2.43
CA TYR A 3 7.31 2.12 -3.78
C TYR A 3 7.09 3.32 -4.71
N SER A 4 7.68 3.32 -5.91
CA SER A 4 7.29 4.34 -6.89
C SER A 4 5.82 4.14 -7.30
N PRO A 5 5.16 5.18 -7.84
CA PRO A 5 3.82 5.03 -8.41
C PRO A 5 3.73 3.91 -9.46
N SER A 6 4.73 3.79 -10.33
CA SER A 6 4.80 2.72 -11.35
C SER A 6 4.86 1.32 -10.73
N MET A 7 5.63 1.15 -9.65
CA MET A 7 5.70 -0.13 -8.94
C MET A 7 4.35 -0.49 -8.29
N ARG A 8 3.65 0.49 -7.69
CA ARG A 8 2.31 0.28 -7.13
C ARG A 8 1.27 -0.06 -8.20
N LEU A 9 1.42 0.49 -9.41
CA LEU A 9 0.46 0.25 -10.49
C LEU A 9 0.71 -1.07 -11.25
N GLU A 10 1.97 -1.40 -11.52
CA GLU A 10 2.30 -2.46 -12.48
C GLU A 10 2.92 -3.69 -11.83
N LYS A 11 3.48 -3.54 -10.63
CA LYS A 11 4.39 -4.53 -10.04
C LYS A 11 3.88 -5.17 -8.77
N MET A 12 2.63 -4.93 -8.37
CA MET A 12 2.11 -5.44 -7.10
C MET A 12 2.17 -6.97 -6.99
N ASP A 13 1.88 -7.72 -8.06
CA ASP A 13 1.97 -9.18 -8.02
C ASP A 13 3.42 -9.66 -7.88
N GLU A 14 4.35 -9.00 -8.58
CA GLU A 14 5.79 -9.28 -8.50
C GLU A 14 6.33 -8.94 -7.11
N LEU A 15 5.90 -7.82 -6.53
CA LEU A 15 6.27 -7.38 -5.18
C LEU A 15 5.74 -8.33 -4.11
N LEU A 16 4.49 -8.77 -4.23
CA LEU A 16 3.89 -9.72 -3.29
C LEU A 16 4.59 -11.07 -3.37
N TYR A 17 4.93 -11.52 -4.58
CA TYR A 17 5.72 -12.74 -4.78
C TYR A 17 7.12 -12.62 -4.18
N TYR A 18 7.81 -11.51 -4.45
CA TYR A 18 9.13 -11.24 -3.91
C TYR A 18 9.11 -11.21 -2.37
N TYR A 19 8.17 -10.47 -1.77
CA TYR A 19 7.96 -10.44 -0.33
C TYR A 19 7.76 -11.85 0.23
N THR A 20 6.86 -12.63 -0.38
CA THR A 20 6.57 -14.00 0.05
C THR A 20 7.82 -14.87 0.03
N LYS A 21 8.61 -14.80 -1.04
CA LYS A 21 9.86 -15.57 -1.15
C LYS A 21 10.85 -15.22 -0.05
N ILE A 22 11.11 -13.93 0.15
CA ILE A 22 12.03 -13.47 1.21
C ILE A 22 11.50 -13.87 2.59
N PHE A 23 10.19 -13.80 2.81
CA PHE A 23 9.58 -14.19 4.07
C PHE A 23 9.75 -15.68 4.35
N GLN A 24 9.41 -16.53 3.38
CA GLN A 24 9.61 -17.99 3.46
C GLN A 24 11.08 -18.34 3.72
N ASP A 25 12.01 -17.78 2.94
CA ASP A 25 13.44 -18.00 3.10
C ASP A 25 13.92 -17.59 4.49
N THR A 26 13.43 -16.46 5.01
CA THR A 26 13.74 -15.96 6.35
C THR A 26 13.25 -16.95 7.42
N LEU A 27 12.00 -17.41 7.32
CA LEU A 27 11.42 -18.37 8.26
C LEU A 27 12.20 -19.68 8.28
N HIS A 28 12.62 -20.18 7.12
CA HIS A 28 13.49 -21.35 7.02
C HIS A 28 14.86 -21.11 7.69
N ARG A 29 15.50 -19.96 7.46
CA ARG A 29 16.82 -19.64 8.04
C ARG A 29 16.80 -19.56 9.55
N VAL A 30 15.73 -19.01 10.14
CA VAL A 30 15.58 -18.92 11.60
C VAL A 30 15.01 -20.20 12.22
N GLN A 31 14.86 -21.27 11.42
CA GLN A 31 14.30 -22.56 11.86
C GLN A 31 12.94 -22.38 12.55
N TYR A 32 12.08 -21.55 11.98
CA TYR A 32 10.74 -21.35 12.48
C TYR A 32 9.97 -22.69 12.49
N GLN A 33 9.37 -23.02 13.63
CA GLN A 33 8.72 -24.33 13.85
C GLN A 33 7.23 -24.35 13.48
N GLY A 34 6.66 -23.19 13.11
CA GLY A 34 5.25 -23.08 12.72
C GLY A 34 5.02 -23.27 11.23
N HIS A 35 3.77 -23.06 10.81
CA HIS A 35 3.39 -23.07 9.40
C HIS A 35 4.07 -21.96 8.62
N ILE A 36 4.65 -22.29 7.47
CA ILE A 36 5.25 -21.32 6.55
C ILE A 36 4.20 -21.06 5.46
N PRO A 37 3.65 -19.84 5.37
CA PRO A 37 2.56 -19.57 4.46
C PRO A 37 3.02 -19.63 3.01
N THR A 38 2.15 -20.14 2.16
CA THR A 38 2.29 -20.18 0.70
C THR A 38 1.88 -18.85 0.09
N ILE A 39 2.26 -18.62 -1.18
CA ILE A 39 1.83 -17.44 -1.92
C ILE A 39 0.30 -17.36 -2.07
N THR A 40 -0.37 -18.50 -2.18
CA THR A 40 -1.83 -18.56 -2.31
C THR A 40 -2.51 -18.15 -1.01
N GLU A 41 -2.00 -18.60 0.14
CA GLU A 41 -2.52 -18.20 1.46
C GLU A 41 -2.32 -16.70 1.70
N ILE A 42 -1.13 -16.16 1.41
CA ILE A 42 -0.88 -14.72 1.55
C ILE A 42 -1.79 -13.90 0.62
N ARG A 43 -2.01 -14.35 -0.62
CA ARG A 43 -2.94 -13.69 -1.55
C ARG A 43 -4.39 -13.72 -1.04
N SER A 44 -4.80 -14.84 -0.46
CA SER A 44 -6.12 -14.95 0.17
C SER A 44 -6.24 -13.93 1.30
N GLU A 45 -5.27 -13.86 2.20
CA GLU A 45 -5.29 -12.88 3.29
C GLU A 45 -5.31 -11.44 2.77
N VAL A 46 -4.52 -11.11 1.75
CA VAL A 46 -4.56 -9.76 1.14
C VAL A 46 -5.96 -9.43 0.59
N CYS A 47 -6.66 -10.42 0.03
CA CYS A 47 -8.04 -10.26 -0.44
C CYS A 47 -9.02 -10.11 0.72
N ASP A 48 -8.87 -10.91 1.78
CA ASP A 48 -9.72 -10.86 2.97
C ASP A 48 -9.59 -9.51 3.70
N TYR A 49 -8.38 -8.94 3.71
CA TYR A 49 -8.07 -7.64 4.30
C TYR A 49 -8.10 -6.49 3.28
N ARG A 50 -8.76 -6.64 2.12
CA ARG A 50 -8.80 -5.62 1.05
C ARG A 50 -9.23 -4.23 1.53
N HIS A 51 -10.22 -4.14 2.42
CA HIS A 51 -10.68 -2.85 2.97
C HIS A 51 -9.63 -2.19 3.87
N TRP A 52 -8.85 -2.99 4.60
CA TRP A 52 -7.70 -2.49 5.35
C TRP A 52 -6.60 -1.99 4.40
N GLY A 53 -6.38 -2.71 3.30
CA GLY A 53 -5.50 -2.28 2.21
C GLY A 53 -5.91 -0.93 1.63
N LEU A 54 -7.21 -0.72 1.38
CA LEU A 54 -7.76 0.56 0.92
C LEU A 54 -7.49 1.69 1.92
N TYR A 55 -7.78 1.46 3.20
CA TYR A 55 -7.49 2.42 4.27
C TYR A 55 -6.01 2.81 4.31
N LEU A 56 -5.11 1.81 4.24
CA LEU A 56 -3.67 2.03 4.23
C LEU A 56 -3.21 2.79 2.99
N ILE A 57 -3.79 2.53 1.81
CA ILE A 57 -3.47 3.27 0.58
C ILE A 57 -3.90 4.73 0.75
N CYS A 58 -5.14 5.00 1.14
CA CYS A 58 -5.64 6.38 1.25
C CYS A 58 -4.87 7.21 2.29
N THR A 59 -4.50 6.59 3.42
CA THR A 59 -3.77 7.28 4.49
C THR A 59 -2.27 7.40 4.19
N LEU A 60 -1.59 6.28 3.89
CA LEU A 60 -0.13 6.26 3.74
C LEU A 60 0.34 6.82 2.40
N LEU A 61 -0.50 6.89 1.36
CA LEU A 61 -0.13 7.53 0.10
C LEU A 61 0.11 9.02 0.32
N CYS A 62 -0.80 9.69 1.02
CA CYS A 62 -0.65 11.11 1.36
C CYS A 62 0.61 11.37 2.18
N PHE A 63 0.87 10.53 3.18
CA PHE A 63 2.10 10.61 3.96
C PHE A 63 3.34 10.34 3.13
N ASN A 64 3.31 9.41 2.17
CA ASN A 64 4.46 9.13 1.31
C ASN A 64 4.86 10.35 0.49
N TYR A 65 3.89 11.05 -0.11
CA TYR A 65 4.14 12.29 -0.83
C TYR A 65 4.58 13.43 0.09
N ALA A 66 3.98 13.56 1.27
CA ALA A 66 4.42 14.53 2.28
C ALA A 66 5.89 14.30 2.67
N PHE A 67 6.30 13.06 2.92
CA PHE A 67 7.69 12.70 3.21
C PHE A 67 8.63 12.99 2.03
N MET A 68 8.25 12.58 0.80
CA MET A 68 9.11 12.76 -0.38
C MET A 68 9.31 14.21 -0.78
N ASP A 69 8.26 15.04 -0.65
CA ASP A 69 8.30 16.46 -0.99
C ASP A 69 8.77 17.34 0.19
N GLY A 70 9.11 16.73 1.34
CA GLY A 70 9.71 17.42 2.49
C GLY A 70 8.75 18.28 3.31
N PHE A 71 7.46 17.95 3.31
CA PHE A 71 6.47 18.66 4.12
C PHE A 71 6.69 18.46 5.62
N ASP A 72 6.32 19.47 6.42
CA ASP A 72 6.31 19.35 7.87
C ASP A 72 5.14 18.47 8.33
N MET A 73 5.48 17.29 8.86
CA MET A 73 4.49 16.34 9.36
C MET A 73 3.75 16.84 10.60
N GLY A 74 4.40 17.66 11.44
CA GLY A 74 3.73 18.30 12.57
C GLY A 74 2.62 19.21 12.08
N GLU A 75 2.92 20.03 11.07
CA GLU A 75 1.93 20.94 10.46
C GLU A 75 0.78 20.17 9.80
N ILE A 76 1.06 19.10 9.05
CA ILE A 76 0.01 18.26 8.44
C ILE A 76 -0.88 17.61 9.53
N VAL A 77 -0.31 17.17 10.65
CA VAL A 77 -1.10 16.53 11.71
C VAL A 77 -1.92 17.54 12.51
N GLU A 78 -1.44 18.76 12.69
CA GLU A 78 -2.10 19.77 13.53
C GLU A 78 -3.06 20.67 12.74
N SER A 79 -2.76 20.97 11.47
CA SER A 79 -3.51 21.92 10.64
C SER A 79 -4.42 21.21 9.63
N GLU A 80 -5.72 21.43 9.76
CA GLU A 80 -6.70 20.97 8.77
C GLU A 80 -6.46 21.59 7.39
N ALA A 81 -6.09 22.87 7.33
CA ALA A 81 -5.79 23.54 6.07
C ALA A 81 -4.59 22.90 5.35
N ALA A 82 -3.54 22.53 6.09
CA ALA A 82 -2.38 21.83 5.55
C ALA A 82 -2.76 20.44 5.02
N ARG A 83 -3.63 19.69 5.73
CA ARG A 83 -4.16 18.41 5.24
C ARG A 83 -4.96 18.56 3.95
N LEU A 84 -5.86 19.53 3.89
CA LEU A 84 -6.67 19.78 2.70
C LEU A 84 -5.81 20.17 1.50
N ALA A 85 -4.75 20.97 1.72
CA ALA A 85 -3.78 21.31 0.69
C ALA A 85 -3.01 20.08 0.19
N LEU A 86 -2.61 19.17 1.10
CA LEU A 86 -2.00 17.89 0.74
C LEU A 86 -2.96 17.02 -0.08
N PHE A 87 -4.23 16.92 0.32
CA PHE A 87 -5.24 16.15 -0.44
C PHE A 87 -5.54 16.74 -1.82
N ALA A 88 -5.36 18.05 -1.98
CA ALA A 88 -5.47 18.74 -3.27
C ALA A 88 -4.21 18.61 -4.15
N ASN A 89 -3.15 17.94 -3.69
CA ASN A 89 -1.91 17.76 -4.45
C ASN A 89 -2.18 16.95 -5.73
N THR A 90 -1.86 17.55 -6.87
CA THR A 90 -2.12 16.95 -8.19
C THR A 90 -1.42 15.61 -8.38
N LYS A 91 -0.21 15.41 -7.84
CA LYS A 91 0.51 14.13 -7.94
C LYS A 91 -0.27 12.99 -7.28
N ILE A 92 -0.86 13.25 -6.11
CA ILE A 92 -1.66 12.27 -5.38
C ILE A 92 -2.96 11.99 -6.14
N LEU A 93 -3.64 13.04 -6.59
CA LEU A 93 -4.89 12.92 -7.32
C LEU A 93 -4.71 12.15 -8.65
N ASP A 94 -3.62 12.42 -9.37
CA ASP A 94 -3.30 11.73 -10.62
C ASP A 94 -3.01 10.24 -10.40
N GLU A 95 -2.30 9.89 -9.32
CA GLU A 95 -2.09 8.48 -8.98
C GLU A 95 -3.39 7.80 -8.54
N LEU A 96 -4.23 8.44 -7.73
CA LEU A 96 -5.52 7.90 -7.31
C LEU A 96 -6.47 7.67 -8.49
N ARG A 97 -6.45 8.52 -9.51
CA ARG A 97 -7.23 8.32 -10.75
C ARG A 97 -6.84 7.04 -11.48
N LEU A 98 -5.62 6.55 -11.32
CA LEU A 98 -5.15 5.28 -11.89
C LEU A 98 -5.40 4.09 -10.95
N LEU A 99 -5.18 4.29 -9.64
CA LEU A 99 -5.32 3.22 -8.65
C LEU A 99 -6.78 2.85 -8.37
N LEU A 100 -7.69 3.82 -8.24
CA LEU A 100 -9.08 3.56 -7.85
C LEU A 100 -9.82 2.65 -8.85
N PRO A 101 -9.74 2.85 -10.18
CA PRO A 101 -10.36 1.92 -11.14
C PRO A 101 -9.80 0.49 -11.03
N ARG A 102 -8.50 0.37 -10.74
CA ARG A 102 -7.87 -0.95 -10.53
C ARG A 102 -8.39 -1.60 -9.25
N LEU A 103 -8.49 -0.86 -8.14
CA LEU A 103 -9.04 -1.38 -6.89
C LEU A 103 -10.50 -1.82 -7.06
N LEU A 104 -11.27 -1.08 -7.85
CA LEU A 104 -12.63 -1.48 -8.24
C LEU A 104 -12.64 -2.81 -8.99
N TYR A 105 -11.80 -2.95 -10.02
CA TYR A 105 -11.68 -4.21 -10.76
C TYR A 105 -11.23 -5.39 -9.88
N LEU A 106 -10.45 -5.12 -8.83
CA LEU A 106 -9.99 -6.12 -7.87
C LEU A 106 -11.01 -6.41 -6.75
N GLY A 107 -12.24 -5.86 -6.81
CA GLY A 107 -13.30 -6.14 -5.85
C GLY A 107 -13.15 -5.43 -4.50
N TYR A 108 -12.31 -4.39 -4.38
CA TYR A 108 -12.10 -3.68 -3.12
C TYR A 108 -13.33 -2.90 -2.64
N PHE A 109 -14.30 -2.65 -3.54
CA PHE A 109 -15.55 -1.94 -3.27
C PHE A 109 -16.78 -2.85 -3.34
N GLU A 110 -16.59 -4.16 -3.41
CA GLU A 110 -17.66 -5.16 -3.42
C GLU A 110 -17.92 -5.69 -1.99
N GLU A 111 -19.20 -5.91 -1.66
CA GLU A 111 -19.68 -6.45 -0.38
C GLU A 111 -19.39 -7.95 -0.23
#